data_AF-A0A8J4Y1B5-F1
#
_entry.id   AF-A0A8J4Y1B5-F1
#
_cell.length_a   1.000
_cell.length_b   1.000
_cell.length_c   1.000
_cell.angle_alpha   90.00
_cell.angle_beta   90.00
_cell.angle_gamma   90.00
#
_symmetry.space_group_name_H-M   'P 1'
#
loop_
_entity.id
_entity.type
_entity.pdbx_description
1 polymer ?
#
loop_
_entity_poly.entity_id
_entity_poly.type
_entity_poly.pdbx_seq_one_letter_code
_entity_poly.pdbx_strand_id
1 'polypeptide(L)'
;MLYGGLGYLIRDWRILQTAATLPGLLILPALWVIDESPLWLIVNGRPQEALQVFGKVARWHGVDLPPEAEMKKLVEEQAAEAHNTTPKRSSMGSLLKTPRLRTITLTIYFIYLVVAMVYYGLSLSGASISDDPYLYLVLSGLMELPACIISGFIVQHFGRKSSLSFSFLITTVVLLAVAFTPAG
;
A
#
# COMPACT_ATOMS: atom_id res chain seq x y z
N MET A 1 -7.61 -7.61 12.19
CA MET A 1 -7.46 -7.00 13.54
C MET A 1 -8.79 -6.48 14.10
N LEU A 2 -9.29 -5.32 13.64
CA LEU A 2 -10.54 -4.72 14.15
C LEU A 2 -11.76 -5.63 13.94
N TYR A 3 -11.88 -6.25 12.76
CA TYR A 3 -12.95 -7.21 12.48
C TYR A 3 -12.92 -8.49 13.34
N GLY A 4 -11.72 -8.98 13.71
CA GLY A 4 -11.58 -10.18 14.55
C GLY A 4 -11.92 -9.89 16.02
N GLY A 5 -11.46 -8.75 16.55
CA GLY A 5 -11.81 -8.31 17.89
C GLY A 5 -13.29 -7.94 18.03
N LEU A 6 -13.87 -7.28 17.03
CA LEU A 6 -15.31 -7.02 16.97
C LEU A 6 -16.13 -8.30 16.78
N GLY A 7 -15.64 -9.29 16.02
CA GLY A 7 -16.30 -10.58 15.84
C GLY A 7 -16.29 -11.47 17.08
N TYR A 8 -15.28 -11.33 17.95
CA TYR A 8 -15.27 -11.99 19.26
C TYR A 8 -16.32 -11.39 20.22
N LEU A 9 -16.52 -10.07 20.15
CA LEU A 9 -17.46 -9.34 21.01
C LEU A 9 -18.90 -9.33 20.47
N ILE A 10 -19.07 -9.40 19.14
CA ILE A 10 -20.34 -9.27 18.42
C ILE A 10 -20.45 -10.42 17.42
N ARG A 11 -21.29 -11.40 17.77
CA ARG A 11 -21.50 -12.63 16.98
C ARG A 11 -22.46 -12.43 15.79
N ASP A 12 -23.19 -11.32 15.77
CA ASP A 12 -24.10 -10.94 14.68
C ASP A 12 -23.37 -10.27 13.52
N TRP A 13 -23.34 -10.96 12.37
CA TRP A 13 -22.67 -10.49 11.15
C TRP A 13 -23.19 -9.13 10.63
N ARG A 14 -24.47 -8.81 10.87
CA ARG A 14 -25.09 -7.53 10.47
C ARG A 14 -24.56 -6.34 11.26
N ILE A 15 -24.40 -6.53 12.58
CA ILE A 15 -23.88 -5.51 13.48
C ILE A 15 -22.38 -5.33 13.22
N LEU A 16 -21.65 -6.44 13.00
CA LEU A 16 -20.25 -6.42 12.62
C LEU A 16 -20.01 -5.65 11.31
N GLN A 17 -20.83 -5.89 10.28
CA GLN A 17 -20.75 -5.18 9.01
C GLN A 17 -21.04 -3.67 9.19
N THR A 18 -22.01 -3.32 10.03
CA THR A 18 -22.37 -1.91 10.31
C THR A 18 -21.27 -1.19 11.09
N ALA A 19 -20.72 -1.84 12.12
CA ALA A 19 -19.63 -1.31 12.93
C ALA A 19 -18.36 -1.06 12.10
N ALA A 20 -18.14 -1.85 11.04
CA ALA A 20 -16.97 -1.71 10.20
C ALA A 20 -17.14 -0.72 9.03
N THR A 21 -18.36 -0.49 8.55
CA THR A 21 -18.63 0.57 7.56
C THR A 21 -18.66 1.95 8.18
N LEU A 22 -18.97 2.06 9.48
CA LEU A 22 -19.09 3.34 10.20
C LEU A 22 -17.77 4.16 10.20
N PRO A 23 -16.57 3.59 10.48
CA PRO A 23 -15.30 4.29 10.30
C PRO A 23 -15.02 4.68 8.84
N GLY A 24 -15.46 3.87 7.88
CA GLY A 24 -15.33 4.21 6.45
C GLY A 24 -16.12 5.47 6.09
N LEU A 25 -17.27 5.69 6.73
CA LEU A 25 -18.07 6.90 6.54
C LEU A 25 -17.37 8.17 7.08
N LEU A 26 -16.54 8.02 8.12
CA LEU A 26 -15.74 9.13 8.68
C LEU A 26 -14.63 9.60 7.73
N ILE A 27 -14.30 8.83 6.68
CA ILE A 27 -13.34 9.25 5.65
C ILE A 27 -13.98 10.26 4.68
N LEU A 28 -15.32 10.27 4.51
CA LEU A 28 -16.00 11.20 3.61
C LEU A 28 -15.74 12.68 3.92
N PRO A 29 -15.83 13.16 5.18
CA PRO A 29 -15.45 14.53 5.50
C PRO A 29 -13.94 14.76 5.37
N ALA A 30 -13.09 13.73 5.55
CA ALA A 30 -11.65 13.87 5.37
C ALA A 30 -11.26 14.18 3.92
N LEU A 31 -12.04 13.71 2.93
CA LEU A 31 -11.87 14.06 1.51
C LEU A 31 -12.04 15.56 1.24
N TRP A 32 -12.78 16.28 2.09
CA TRP A 32 -12.93 17.75 1.95
C TRP A 32 -11.75 18.51 2.56
N VAL A 33 -11.00 17.89 3.47
CA VAL A 33 -9.87 18.51 4.18
C VAL A 33 -8.55 18.25 3.45
N ILE A 34 -8.43 17.10 2.78
CA ILE A 34 -7.23 16.68 2.06
C ILE A 34 -7.17 17.40 0.71
N ASP A 35 -6.10 18.15 0.48
CA ASP A 35 -5.83 18.74 -0.83
C ASP A 35 -5.42 17.66 -1.84
N GLU A 36 -5.72 17.89 -3.12
CA GLU A 36 -5.35 17.00 -4.20
C GLU A 36 -3.81 16.86 -4.32
N SER A 37 -3.35 15.70 -4.81
CA SER A 37 -1.91 15.47 -4.96
C SER A 37 -1.25 16.52 -5.87
N PRO A 38 -0.17 17.19 -5.42
CA PRO A 38 0.49 18.23 -6.21
C PRO A 38 1.02 17.68 -7.54
N LEU A 39 1.49 16.43 -7.55
CA LEU A 39 1.97 15.78 -8.78
C LEU A 39 0.83 15.55 -9.80
N TRP A 40 -0.37 15.20 -9.33
CA TRP A 40 -1.53 15.02 -10.21
C TRP A 40 -1.96 16.36 -10.83
N LEU A 41 -1.92 17.44 -10.05
CA LEU A 41 -2.21 18.80 -10.53
C LEU A 41 -1.22 19.25 -11.62
N ILE A 42 0.08 18.94 -11.47
CA ILE A 42 1.12 19.23 -12.48
C ILE A 42 0.84 18.48 -13.79
N VAL A 43 0.58 17.18 -13.71
CA VAL A 43 0.33 16.32 -14.89
C VAL A 43 -0.94 16.72 -15.63
N ASN A 44 -1.97 17.19 -14.93
CA ASN A 44 -3.23 17.66 -15.53
C ASN A 44 -3.21 19.12 -16.01
N GLY A 45 -2.03 19.76 -16.05
CA GLY A 45 -1.91 21.13 -16.56
C GLY A 45 -2.48 22.20 -15.63
N ARG A 46 -2.56 21.93 -14.31
CA ARG A 46 -2.95 22.88 -13.25
C ARG A 46 -1.76 23.24 -12.36
N PRO A 47 -0.63 23.78 -12.90
CA PRO A 47 0.58 24.05 -12.14
C PRO A 47 0.38 25.11 -11.04
N GLN A 48 -0.51 26.07 -11.26
CA GLN A 48 -0.77 27.15 -10.30
C GLN A 48 -1.37 26.64 -8.99
N GLU A 49 -2.22 25.62 -9.04
CA GLU A 49 -2.82 25.01 -7.85
C GLU A 49 -1.81 24.14 -7.10
N ALA A 50 -0.91 23.46 -7.81
CA ALA A 50 0.17 22.71 -7.20
C ALA A 50 1.06 23.62 -6.32
N LEU A 51 1.34 24.84 -6.78
CA LEU A 51 2.11 25.83 -6.01
C LEU A 51 1.38 26.26 -4.72
N GLN A 52 0.05 26.37 -4.75
CA GLN A 52 -0.75 26.68 -3.56
C GLN A 52 -0.69 25.55 -2.54
N VAL A 53 -0.76 24.30 -3.00
CA VAL A 53 -0.60 23.11 -2.16
C VAL A 53 0.80 23.08 -1.54
N PHE A 54 1.86 23.32 -2.31
CA PHE A 54 3.22 23.43 -1.78
C PHE A 54 3.34 24.52 -0.71
N GLY A 55 2.75 25.70 -0.95
CA GLY A 55 2.75 26.79 0.03
C GLY A 55 1.95 26.47 1.31
N LYS A 56 0.89 25.66 1.22
CA LYS A 56 0.13 25.21 2.40
C LYS A 56 0.92 24.16 3.20
N VAL A 57 1.50 23.18 2.53
CA VAL A 57 2.33 22.12 3.16
C VAL A 57 3.58 22.71 3.82
N ALA A 58 4.27 23.62 3.16
CA ALA A 58 5.45 24.28 3.70
C ALA A 58 5.13 25.13 4.94
N ARG A 59 3.98 25.82 4.97
CA ARG A 59 3.49 26.51 6.17
C ARG A 59 3.19 25.55 7.32
N TRP A 60 2.63 24.38 7.02
CA TRP A 60 2.37 23.35 8.02
C TRP A 60 3.66 22.73 8.58
N HIS A 61 4.67 22.53 7.72
CA HIS A 61 5.95 21.94 8.10
C HIS A 61 6.99 22.96 8.59
N GLY A 62 6.69 24.27 8.50
CA GLY A 62 7.61 25.34 8.90
C GLY A 62 8.88 25.41 8.04
N VAL A 63 8.81 24.97 6.79
CA VAL A 63 9.96 24.95 5.87
C VAL A 63 9.89 26.16 4.95
N ASP A 64 10.99 26.91 4.85
CA ASP A 64 11.12 28.01 3.91
C ASP A 64 11.12 27.47 2.48
N LEU A 65 10.18 27.95 1.66
CA LEU A 65 10.17 27.59 0.24
C LEU A 65 11.26 28.37 -0.51
N PRO A 66 11.86 27.77 -1.55
CA PRO A 66 12.64 28.52 -2.52
C PRO A 66 11.78 29.63 -3.18
N PRO A 67 12.42 30.66 -3.77
CA PRO A 67 11.71 31.78 -4.39
C PRO A 67 10.58 31.30 -5.32
N GLU A 68 9.40 31.94 -5.27
CA GLU A 68 8.24 31.53 -6.06
C GLU A 68 8.53 31.39 -7.57
N ALA A 69 9.48 32.18 -8.07
CA ALA A 69 9.94 32.13 -9.46
C ALA A 69 10.71 30.85 -9.81
N GLU A 70 11.46 30.27 -8.87
CA GLU A 70 12.21 29.03 -9.06
C GLU A 70 11.27 27.82 -8.95
N MET A 71 10.34 27.85 -8.01
CA MET A 71 9.32 26.81 -7.86
C MET A 71 8.38 26.75 -9.08
N LYS A 72 7.99 27.91 -9.63
CA LYS A 72 7.23 27.98 -10.89
C LYS A 72 7.96 27.32 -12.05
N LYS A 73 9.26 27.62 -12.22
CA LYS A 73 10.08 27.01 -13.27
C LYS A 73 10.17 25.51 -13.14
N LEU A 74 10.44 24.99 -11.93
CA LEU A 74 10.49 23.54 -11.69
C LEU A 74 9.16 22.85 -11.96
N VAL A 75 8.05 23.47 -11.56
CA VAL A 75 6.70 22.96 -11.81
C VAL A 75 6.36 22.99 -13.31
N GLU A 76 6.75 24.04 -14.02
CA GLU A 76 6.55 24.17 -15.47
C GLU A 76 7.43 23.20 -16.27
N GLU A 77 8.69 23.00 -15.85
CA GLU A 77 9.59 21.99 -16.42
C GLU A 77 9.03 20.59 -16.21
N GLN A 78 8.56 20.26 -15.01
CA GLN A 78 7.91 18.97 -14.74
C GLN A 78 6.58 18.81 -15.47
N ALA A 79 5.80 19.87 -15.62
CA ALA A 79 4.59 19.83 -16.44
C ALA A 79 4.93 19.58 -17.91
N ALA A 80 5.97 20.22 -18.44
CA ALA A 80 6.42 20.03 -19.81
C ALA A 80 7.01 18.62 -20.04
N GLU A 81 7.82 18.13 -19.12
CA GLU A 81 8.33 16.75 -19.15
C GLU A 81 7.20 15.73 -19.03
N ALA A 82 6.26 15.94 -18.10
CA ALA A 82 5.08 15.09 -17.96
C ALA A 82 4.29 15.07 -19.26
N HIS A 83 4.03 16.23 -19.88
CA HIS A 83 3.25 16.32 -21.12
C HIS A 83 3.98 15.70 -22.34
N ASN A 84 5.32 15.79 -22.38
CA ASN A 84 6.16 15.16 -23.41
C ASN A 84 6.31 13.65 -23.21
N THR A 85 6.27 13.17 -21.97
CA THR A 85 6.43 11.75 -21.61
C THR A 85 5.10 11.02 -21.45
N THR A 86 3.98 11.72 -21.27
CA THR A 86 2.63 11.14 -21.32
C THR A 86 2.22 10.95 -22.78
N PRO A 87 2.22 9.71 -23.33
CA PRO A 87 1.50 9.48 -24.56
C PRO A 87 0.02 9.80 -24.33
N LYS A 88 -0.59 10.55 -25.26
CA LYS A 88 -2.06 10.69 -25.42
C LYS A 88 -2.74 9.38 -25.05
N ARG A 89 -3.49 9.35 -23.94
CA ARG A 89 -4.23 8.17 -23.42
C ARG A 89 -3.50 6.85 -23.75
N SER A 90 -2.45 6.52 -23.02
CA SER A 90 -1.85 5.19 -23.07
C SER A 90 -2.92 4.14 -22.81
N SER A 91 -3.38 3.49 -23.89
CA SER A 91 -4.18 2.28 -23.80
C SER A 91 -3.45 1.28 -22.90
N MET A 92 -4.16 0.55 -22.03
CA MET A 92 -3.56 -0.41 -21.09
C MET A 92 -2.55 -1.37 -21.77
N GLY A 93 -2.72 -1.64 -23.06
CA GLY A 93 -1.78 -2.45 -23.86
C GLY A 93 -0.42 -1.80 -24.17
N SER A 94 -0.23 -0.49 -23.99
CA SER A 94 1.07 0.17 -24.16
C SER A 94 2.06 -0.17 -23.05
N LEU A 95 1.57 -0.63 -21.88
CA LEU A 95 2.41 -1.09 -20.78
C LEU A 95 3.22 -2.35 -21.15
N LEU A 96 2.68 -3.18 -22.05
CA LEU A 96 3.32 -4.41 -22.53
C LEU A 96 4.22 -4.19 -23.76
N LYS A 97 4.17 -3.00 -24.39
CA LYS A 97 4.95 -2.70 -25.61
C LYS A 97 6.43 -2.50 -25.31
N THR A 98 6.77 -1.88 -24.19
CA THR A 98 8.17 -1.62 -23.83
C THR A 98 8.74 -2.80 -23.02
N PRO A 99 9.84 -3.43 -23.46
CA PRO A 99 10.34 -4.67 -22.85
C PRO A 99 10.71 -4.50 -21.37
N ARG A 100 11.28 -3.35 -21.00
CA ARG A 100 11.60 -3.01 -19.60
C ARG A 100 10.35 -2.92 -18.72
N LEU A 101 9.31 -2.25 -19.22
CA LEU A 101 8.06 -2.05 -18.49
C LEU A 101 7.27 -3.36 -18.37
N ARG A 102 7.30 -4.19 -19.43
CA ARG A 102 6.73 -5.54 -19.42
C ARG A 102 7.37 -6.43 -18.36
N THR A 103 8.70 -6.46 -18.27
CA THR A 103 9.39 -7.27 -17.26
C THR A 103 9.03 -6.80 -15.85
N ILE A 104 9.05 -5.50 -15.58
CA ILE A 104 8.67 -4.95 -14.27
C ILE A 104 7.23 -5.33 -13.92
N THR A 105 6.30 -5.13 -14.85
CA THR A 105 4.87 -5.42 -14.66
C THR A 105 4.64 -6.91 -14.40
N LEU A 106 5.22 -7.78 -15.21
CA LEU A 106 5.11 -9.24 -15.04
C LEU A 106 5.70 -9.70 -13.71
N THR A 107 6.86 -9.17 -13.32
CA THR A 107 7.49 -9.49 -12.04
C THR A 107 6.60 -9.06 -10.87
N ILE A 108 6.00 -7.87 -10.91
CA ILE A 108 5.08 -7.39 -9.86
C ILE A 108 3.85 -8.29 -9.78
N TYR A 109 3.24 -8.65 -10.91
CA TYR A 109 2.08 -9.55 -10.92
C TYR A 109 2.42 -10.94 -10.40
N PHE A 110 3.60 -11.47 -10.74
CA PHE A 110 4.06 -12.76 -10.24
C PHE A 110 4.28 -12.73 -8.73
N ILE A 111 4.95 -11.69 -8.21
CA ILE A 111 5.12 -11.48 -6.77
C ILE A 111 3.76 -11.42 -6.07
N TYR A 112 2.81 -10.67 -6.63
CA TYR A 112 1.46 -10.54 -6.08
C TYR A 112 0.74 -11.89 -6.04
N LEU A 113 0.84 -12.70 -7.10
CA LEU A 113 0.26 -14.04 -7.15
C LEU A 113 0.82 -14.94 -6.05
N VAL A 114 2.14 -14.95 -5.87
CA VAL A 114 2.80 -15.77 -4.84
C VAL A 114 2.38 -15.32 -3.44
N VAL A 115 2.37 -14.02 -3.17
CA VAL A 115 1.93 -13.47 -1.88
C VAL A 115 0.46 -13.80 -1.62
N ALA A 116 -0.41 -13.69 -2.63
CA ALA A 116 -1.81 -14.04 -2.51
C ALA A 116 -2.00 -15.54 -2.20
N MET A 117 -1.28 -16.43 -2.88
CA MET A 117 -1.32 -17.87 -2.59
C MET A 117 -0.90 -18.18 -1.16
N VAL A 118 0.20 -17.58 -0.68
CA VAL A 118 0.66 -17.78 0.71
C VAL A 118 -0.35 -17.22 1.71
N TYR A 119 -0.88 -16.02 1.47
CA TYR A 119 -1.85 -15.36 2.35
C TYR A 119 -3.14 -16.18 2.47
N TYR A 120 -3.75 -16.55 1.34
CA TYR A 120 -4.96 -17.36 1.35
C TYR A 120 -4.69 -18.78 1.85
N GLY A 121 -3.54 -19.36 1.54
CA GLY A 121 -3.13 -20.66 2.06
C GLY A 121 -3.04 -20.68 3.58
N LEU A 122 -2.38 -19.68 4.18
CA LEU A 122 -2.32 -19.54 5.63
C LEU A 122 -3.69 -19.24 6.25
N SER A 123 -4.48 -18.36 5.63
CA SER A 123 -5.81 -18.00 6.14
C SER A 123 -6.79 -19.17 6.10
N LEU A 124 -6.71 -20.05 5.10
CA LEU A 124 -7.56 -21.25 4.99
C LEU A 124 -7.08 -22.35 5.94
N SER A 125 -5.77 -22.57 6.05
CA SER A 125 -5.20 -23.58 6.96
C SER A 125 -5.35 -23.18 8.44
N GLY A 126 -5.28 -21.88 8.77
CA GLY A 126 -5.43 -21.38 10.13
C GLY A 126 -6.77 -21.72 10.78
N ALA A 127 -7.84 -21.82 9.99
CA ALA A 127 -9.15 -22.25 10.46
C ALA A 127 -9.21 -23.75 10.83
N SER A 128 -8.24 -24.56 10.38
CA SER A 128 -8.15 -25.99 10.69
C SER A 128 -7.17 -26.32 11.82
N ILE A 129 -6.29 -25.38 12.20
CA ILE A 129 -5.19 -25.59 13.17
C ILE A 129 -5.57 -25.12 14.59
N SER A 130 -6.60 -24.27 14.75
CA SER A 130 -6.98 -23.71 16.05
C SER A 130 -8.44 -23.99 16.38
N ASP A 131 -8.71 -24.43 17.61
CA ASP A 131 -10.06 -24.70 18.14
C ASP A 131 -10.99 -23.46 18.13
N ASP A 132 -10.43 -22.25 18.02
CA ASP A 132 -11.21 -21.02 17.88
C ASP A 132 -10.68 -20.14 16.71
N PRO A 133 -11.41 -20.06 15.57
CA PRO A 133 -11.00 -19.27 14.42
C PRO A 133 -10.95 -17.76 14.68
N TYR A 134 -11.67 -17.27 15.71
CA TYR A 134 -11.64 -15.84 16.08
C TYR A 134 -10.33 -15.47 16.79
N LEU A 135 -9.81 -16.35 17.65
CA LEU A 135 -8.52 -16.15 18.31
C LEU A 135 -7.37 -16.16 17.29
N TYR A 136 -7.41 -17.06 16.32
CA TYR A 136 -6.45 -17.07 15.21
C TYR A 136 -6.45 -15.74 14.45
N LEU A 137 -7.63 -15.20 14.12
CA LEU A 137 -7.76 -13.94 13.39
C LEU A 137 -7.26 -12.72 14.19
N VAL A 138 -7.48 -12.70 15.50
CA VAL A 138 -6.97 -11.63 16.39
C VAL A 138 -5.45 -11.71 16.50
N LEU A 139 -4.90 -12.90 16.73
CA LEU A 139 -3.46 -13.10 16.92
C LEU A 139 -2.66 -12.87 15.63
N SER A 140 -3.17 -13.39 14.50
CA SER A 140 -2.60 -13.16 13.17
C SER A 140 -2.58 -11.67 12.86
N GLY A 141 -3.69 -10.99 13.10
CA GLY A 141 -3.74 -9.54 12.97
C GLY A 141 -2.73 -8.84 13.89
N LEU A 142 -2.62 -9.25 15.16
CA LEU A 142 -1.68 -8.64 16.11
C LEU A 142 -0.22 -8.75 15.65
N MET A 143 0.15 -9.86 15.02
CA MET A 143 1.48 -10.03 14.42
C MET A 143 1.71 -9.14 13.19
N GLU A 144 0.68 -8.74 12.45
CA GLU A 144 0.86 -7.89 11.25
C GLU A 144 1.41 -6.50 11.61
N LEU A 145 1.00 -5.90 12.74
CA LEU A 145 1.48 -4.57 13.15
C LEU A 145 3.01 -4.48 13.35
N PRO A 146 3.64 -5.32 14.20
CA PRO A 146 5.09 -5.29 14.35
C PRO A 146 5.78 -5.71 13.04
N ALA A 147 5.19 -6.62 12.27
CA ALA A 147 5.74 -7.03 10.97
C ALA A 147 5.81 -5.84 9.99
N CYS A 148 4.77 -4.99 9.92
CA CYS A 148 4.79 -3.79 9.08
C CYS A 148 5.87 -2.79 9.50
N ILE A 149 6.04 -2.56 10.81
CA ILE A 149 7.05 -1.63 11.34
C ILE A 149 8.46 -2.14 11.01
N ILE A 150 8.72 -3.42 11.29
CA ILE A 150 10.00 -4.07 11.02
C ILE A 150 10.29 -4.09 9.52
N SER A 151 9.30 -4.39 8.69
CA SER A 151 9.43 -4.38 7.22
C SER A 151 9.81 -2.98 6.72
N GLY A 152 9.14 -1.94 7.22
CA GLY A 152 9.49 -0.54 6.88
C GLY A 152 10.93 -0.21 7.22
N PHE A 153 11.39 -0.58 8.43
CA PHE A 153 12.76 -0.36 8.87
C PHE A 153 13.79 -1.10 8.00
N ILE A 154 13.54 -2.38 7.70
CA ILE A 154 14.44 -3.20 6.86
C ILE A 154 14.53 -2.62 5.44
N VAL A 155 13.41 -2.21 4.84
CA VAL A 155 13.40 -1.63 3.48
C VAL A 155 14.20 -0.34 3.42
N GLN A 156 14.13 0.51 4.45
CA GLN A 156 14.90 1.75 4.52
C GLN A 156 16.41 1.49 4.67
N HIS A 157 16.81 0.47 5.44
CA HIS A 157 18.22 0.22 5.73
C HIS A 157 18.95 -0.66 4.68
N PHE A 158 18.29 -1.73 4.20
CA PHE A 158 18.91 -2.72 3.30
C PHE A 158 18.49 -2.58 1.83
N GLY A 159 17.59 -1.63 1.52
CA GLY A 159 17.06 -1.41 0.19
C GLY A 159 15.97 -2.40 -0.23
N ARG A 160 15.17 -2.00 -1.23
CA ARG A 160 13.91 -2.66 -1.60
C ARG A 160 14.06 -4.09 -2.13
N LYS A 161 15.08 -4.38 -2.94
CA LYS A 161 15.25 -5.70 -3.58
C LYS A 161 15.74 -6.76 -2.60
N SER A 162 16.77 -6.44 -1.81
CA SER A 162 17.36 -7.36 -0.84
C SER A 162 16.39 -7.68 0.28
N SER A 163 15.66 -6.67 0.78
CA SER A 163 14.60 -6.88 1.78
C SER A 163 13.52 -7.84 1.28
N LEU A 164 13.06 -7.67 0.03
CA LEU A 164 12.04 -8.54 -0.55
C LEU A 164 12.54 -9.98 -0.69
N SER A 165 13.73 -10.18 -1.25
CA SER A 165 14.32 -11.53 -1.40
C SER A 165 14.51 -12.24 -0.06
N PHE A 166 14.98 -11.52 0.96
CA PHE A 166 15.15 -12.08 2.30
C PHE A 166 13.82 -12.52 2.93
N SER A 167 12.78 -11.69 2.78
CA SER A 167 11.45 -12.03 3.30
C SER A 167 10.87 -13.30 2.65
N PHE A 168 11.02 -13.47 1.33
CA PHE A 168 10.59 -14.69 0.65
C PHE A 168 11.37 -15.93 1.07
N LEU A 169 12.68 -15.80 1.30
CA LEU A 169 13.50 -16.92 1.78
C LEU A 169 13.05 -17.37 3.16
N ILE A 170 12.85 -16.43 4.10
CA ILE A 170 12.35 -16.74 5.44
C ILE A 170 10.99 -17.44 5.35
N THR A 171 10.04 -16.87 4.59
CA THR A 171 8.71 -17.46 4.43
C THR A 171 8.78 -18.88 3.90
N THR A 172 9.66 -19.15 2.93
CA THR A 172 9.84 -20.49 2.38
C THR A 172 10.35 -21.47 3.42
N VAL A 173 11.36 -21.08 4.21
CA VAL A 173 11.94 -21.92 5.27
C VAL A 173 10.89 -22.23 6.35
N VAL A 174 10.11 -21.24 6.76
CA VAL A 174 9.06 -21.42 7.79
C VAL A 174 7.94 -22.33 7.28
N LEU A 175 7.45 -22.13 6.05
CA LEU A 175 6.41 -22.98 5.48
C LEU A 175 6.87 -24.44 5.31
N LEU A 176 8.13 -24.64 4.91
CA LEU A 176 8.71 -25.99 4.87
C LEU A 176 8.76 -26.62 6.25
N ALA A 177 9.19 -25.88 7.28
CA ALA A 177 9.19 -26.38 8.66
C ALA A 177 7.79 -26.80 9.13
N VAL A 178 6.75 -26.02 8.80
CA VAL A 178 5.35 -26.34 9.10
C VAL A 178 4.89 -27.62 8.39
N ALA A 179 5.35 -27.88 7.17
CA ALA A 179 5.03 -29.12 6.45
C ALA A 179 5.63 -30.38 7.11
N PHE A 180 6.71 -30.23 7.89
CA PHE A 180 7.37 -31.34 8.60
C PHE A 180 6.89 -31.51 10.04
N THR A 181 6.15 -30.56 10.61
CA THR A 181 5.52 -30.75 11.93
C THR A 181 4.34 -31.71 11.80
N PRO A 182 4.32 -32.82 12.57
CA PRO A 182 3.20 -33.75 12.54
C PRO A 182 1.93 -33.07 13.07
N ALA A 183 0.80 -33.29 12.38
CA ALA A 183 -0.51 -32.89 12.86
C ALA A 183 -0.83 -33.71 14.11
N GLY A 184 -0.76 -33.06 15.27
CA GLY A 184 -1.24 -33.59 16.55
C GLY A 184 -2.72 -33.37 16.69
#